data_AF-A0A933L9X4-F1
#
_entry.id   AF-A0A933L9X4-F1
#
_cell.length_a   1.000
_cell.length_b   1.000
_cell.length_c   1.000
_cell.angle_alpha   90.00
_cell.angle_beta   90.00
_cell.angle_gamma   90.00
#
_symmetry.space_group_name_H-M   'P 1'
#
loop_
_entity.id
_entity.type
_entity.pdbx_description
1 polymer ?
#
loop_
_entity_poly.entity_id
_entity_poly.type
_entity_poly.pdbx_seq_one_letter_code
_entity_poly.pdbx_strand_id
1 'polypeptide(L)'
;MVNAEKFRNIFLSYLNNKTSKKDYFIFLPDEKLLESTAETPNNFLETLKEKLKKTPPSYLYKLGHKSQTKSFDVNDLLKTLQHRPITFVIFPGFMSEFIETKTLQEVFRENLEFGEDFYQSELKDKNNNILIKYLLFKTPPMSFATIGDTRENAMDFIERLERFFSVNGVPENIVFLGYSRGTMIALDVLALFMQRKSPWLKNIKGMVSLGGVVFGSDLVDEVFRSPADREILLLKELGNKLKIPKNLETLSVSNTPLKKYFWEWVTKKRVISKDDILILKQNAQAWYSFAKEIKQSPLDWSLFEIMLSGFKRGEETHHKENLKLLIKILGQEFGLKNFFSDHSKNIIRFKDFINKLAISLEQMTTQKRLQWWQTNEVPTQGIRYYSVVSVFVDPLDSKRLSKHSPPYNQKLLDYKFSLRNYRHLRKISQVKLNDSQMTFEKAIFLPELIKLLNPKQPPLSTCLLGVLGTHHWGMAIPIVMKMKDGSLDPFPREILLKSIATSIAIDLQ
;
A
#
# COMPACT_ATOMS: atom_id res chain seq x y z
N MET A 1 -13.86 -20.24 -8.42
CA MET A 1 -13.92 -18.86 -7.86
C MET A 1 -15.33 -18.28 -8.02
N VAL A 2 -16.29 -18.82 -7.26
CA VAL A 2 -17.74 -18.82 -7.58
C VAL A 2 -18.49 -17.47 -7.42
N ASN A 3 -17.88 -16.28 -7.56
CA ASN A 3 -18.68 -15.03 -7.49
C ASN A 3 -18.14 -13.77 -8.17
N ALA A 4 -17.11 -13.87 -9.00
CA ALA A 4 -16.55 -12.70 -9.66
C ALA A 4 -17.61 -11.95 -10.49
N GLU A 5 -18.47 -12.69 -11.20
CA GLU A 5 -19.55 -12.12 -12.02
C GLU A 5 -20.61 -11.38 -11.20
N LYS A 6 -21.05 -11.97 -10.09
CA LYS A 6 -21.98 -11.34 -9.16
C LYS A 6 -21.41 -10.02 -8.63
N PHE A 7 -20.15 -10.03 -8.18
CA PHE A 7 -19.49 -8.80 -7.72
C PHE A 7 -19.52 -7.73 -8.81
N ARG A 8 -19.09 -8.05 -10.03
CA ARG A 8 -19.07 -7.07 -11.13
C ARG A 8 -20.46 -6.51 -11.38
N ASN A 9 -21.46 -7.39 -11.44
CA ASN A 9 -22.84 -7.01 -11.70
C ASN A 9 -23.38 -6.08 -10.58
N ILE A 10 -23.04 -6.33 -9.31
CA ILE A 10 -23.32 -5.43 -8.17
C ILE A 10 -22.67 -4.06 -8.38
N PHE A 11 -21.38 -4.05 -8.73
CA PHE A 11 -20.66 -2.80 -8.98
C PHE A 11 -21.29 -2.00 -10.13
N LEU A 12 -21.57 -2.64 -11.25
CA LEU A 12 -22.19 -2.01 -12.41
C LEU A 12 -23.59 -1.46 -12.05
N SER A 13 -24.37 -2.16 -11.23
CA SER A 13 -25.65 -1.65 -10.72
C SER A 13 -25.49 -0.35 -9.92
N TYR A 14 -24.55 -0.30 -8.97
CA TYR A 14 -24.29 0.93 -8.22
C TYR A 14 -23.76 2.06 -9.09
N LEU A 15 -22.84 1.73 -10.01
CA LEU A 15 -22.23 2.70 -10.90
C LEU A 15 -23.25 3.33 -11.86
N ASN A 16 -24.07 2.50 -12.52
CA ASN A 16 -25.09 2.96 -13.47
C ASN A 16 -26.16 3.85 -12.80
N ASN A 17 -26.38 3.70 -11.49
CA ASN A 17 -27.26 4.55 -10.72
C ASN A 17 -26.63 5.94 -10.48
N LYS A 18 -25.31 6.00 -10.24
CA LYS A 18 -24.60 7.26 -9.96
C LYS A 18 -24.20 8.03 -11.22
N THR A 19 -23.96 7.35 -12.34
CA THR A 19 -23.48 7.98 -13.57
C THR A 19 -23.97 7.28 -14.83
N SER A 20 -24.22 8.07 -15.88
CA SER A 20 -24.52 7.57 -17.23
C SER A 20 -23.29 7.04 -17.98
N LYS A 21 -22.07 7.22 -17.44
CA LYS A 21 -20.83 6.73 -18.04
C LYS A 21 -20.68 5.22 -17.79
N LYS A 22 -21.04 4.43 -18.79
CA LYS A 22 -21.08 2.95 -18.73
C LYS A 22 -19.72 2.27 -18.94
N ASP A 23 -18.69 3.00 -19.34
CA ASP A 23 -17.44 2.41 -19.86
C ASP A 23 -16.43 2.01 -18.76
N TYR A 24 -16.82 1.91 -17.48
CA TYR A 24 -15.85 1.53 -16.43
C TYR A 24 -15.47 0.04 -16.52
N PHE A 25 -14.16 -0.18 -16.52
CA PHE A 25 -13.49 -1.38 -17.01
C PHE A 25 -13.31 -2.47 -15.94
N ILE A 26 -14.39 -2.91 -15.30
CA ILE A 26 -14.31 -4.11 -14.47
C ILE A 26 -14.24 -5.34 -15.37
N PHE A 27 -13.24 -6.18 -15.14
CA PHE A 27 -13.11 -7.46 -15.81
C PHE A 27 -13.13 -8.60 -14.80
N LEU A 28 -13.58 -9.74 -15.29
CA LEU A 28 -13.44 -11.00 -14.60
C LEU A 28 -12.29 -11.74 -15.26
N PRO A 29 -11.19 -12.00 -14.54
CA PRO A 29 -10.25 -13.00 -15.03
C PRO A 29 -11.00 -14.34 -15.13
N ASP A 30 -10.84 -15.00 -16.27
CA ASP A 30 -11.30 -16.38 -16.45
C ASP A 30 -10.63 -17.26 -15.40
N GLU A 31 -11.37 -18.15 -14.72
CA GLU A 31 -10.78 -19.08 -13.76
C GLU A 31 -9.66 -19.92 -14.41
N LYS A 32 -9.79 -20.20 -15.71
CA LYS A 32 -8.77 -20.89 -16.53
C LYS A 32 -7.45 -20.15 -16.64
N LEU A 33 -7.46 -18.81 -16.47
CA LEU A 33 -6.24 -18.02 -16.43
C LEU A 33 -5.40 -18.34 -15.19
N LEU A 34 -6.05 -18.78 -14.12
CA LEU A 34 -5.46 -19.03 -12.80
C LEU A 34 -5.29 -20.51 -12.48
N GLU A 35 -5.95 -21.39 -13.22
CA GLU A 35 -5.73 -22.83 -13.15
C GLU A 35 -4.26 -23.18 -13.46
N SER A 36 -3.69 -24.12 -12.72
CA SER A 36 -2.37 -24.67 -12.99
C SER A 36 -2.35 -26.12 -12.51
N THR A 37 -1.71 -26.99 -13.28
CA THR A 37 -1.51 -28.42 -12.93
C THR A 37 -0.14 -28.66 -12.29
N ALA A 38 0.56 -27.59 -11.90
CA ALA A 38 1.90 -27.70 -11.35
C ALA A 38 1.90 -28.36 -9.97
N GLU A 39 2.88 -29.24 -9.76
CA GLU A 39 3.04 -30.00 -8.51
C GLU A 39 3.92 -29.28 -7.47
N THR A 40 4.63 -28.21 -7.86
CA THR A 40 5.51 -27.46 -6.97
C THR A 40 5.18 -25.96 -7.01
N PRO A 41 5.40 -25.21 -5.91
CA PRO A 41 5.16 -23.77 -5.88
C PRO A 41 5.90 -23.00 -6.99
N ASN A 42 7.16 -23.36 -7.27
CA ASN A 42 7.95 -22.69 -8.31
C ASN A 42 7.40 -22.97 -9.71
N ASN A 43 7.06 -24.23 -10.01
CA ASN A 43 6.45 -24.58 -11.30
C ASN A 43 5.08 -23.92 -11.46
N PHE A 44 4.32 -23.78 -10.37
CA PHE A 44 3.03 -23.09 -10.38
C PHE A 44 3.20 -21.63 -10.79
N LEU A 45 4.11 -20.91 -10.13
CA LEU A 45 4.37 -19.49 -10.40
C LEU A 45 4.89 -19.28 -11.82
N GLU A 46 5.83 -20.10 -12.30
CA GLU A 46 6.35 -19.96 -13.66
C GLU A 46 5.28 -20.29 -14.73
N THR A 47 4.45 -21.33 -14.51
CA THR A 47 3.34 -21.65 -15.40
C THR A 47 2.34 -20.50 -15.49
N LEU A 48 1.95 -19.95 -14.34
CA LEU A 48 1.04 -18.81 -14.28
C LEU A 48 1.65 -17.58 -14.95
N LYS A 49 2.92 -17.29 -14.68
CA LYS A 49 3.67 -16.20 -15.31
C LYS A 49 3.67 -16.35 -16.83
N GLU A 50 3.98 -17.52 -17.37
CA GLU A 50 3.95 -17.79 -18.83
C GLU A 50 2.57 -17.55 -19.45
N LYS A 51 1.48 -17.92 -18.76
CA LYS A 51 0.12 -17.55 -19.19
C LYS A 51 -0.07 -16.03 -19.22
N LEU A 52 0.30 -15.34 -18.13
CA LEU A 52 0.10 -13.89 -18.00
C LEU A 52 1.00 -13.06 -18.94
N LYS A 53 2.18 -13.55 -19.34
CA LYS A 53 3.01 -12.93 -20.40
C LYS A 53 2.25 -12.85 -21.73
N LYS A 54 1.46 -13.88 -22.03
CA LYS A 54 0.71 -14.03 -23.28
C LYS A 54 -0.65 -13.32 -23.25
N THR A 55 -1.15 -12.96 -22.07
CA THR A 55 -2.46 -12.33 -21.90
C THR A 55 -2.34 -10.79 -21.88
N PRO A 56 -2.77 -10.06 -22.94
CA PRO A 56 -2.78 -8.61 -22.92
C PRO A 56 -3.96 -8.06 -22.09
N PRO A 57 -3.86 -6.84 -21.53
CA PRO A 57 -4.99 -6.18 -20.87
C PRO A 57 -6.27 -6.10 -21.74
N SER A 58 -6.09 -5.97 -23.06
CA SER A 58 -7.20 -5.93 -24.02
C SER A 58 -7.99 -7.23 -24.12
N TYR A 59 -7.39 -8.38 -23.78
CA TYR A 59 -8.10 -9.66 -23.70
C TYR A 59 -9.09 -9.66 -22.53
N LEU A 60 -8.63 -9.24 -21.35
CA LEU A 60 -9.45 -9.12 -20.15
C LEU A 60 -10.63 -8.15 -20.35
N TYR A 61 -10.38 -7.05 -21.06
CA TYR A 61 -11.43 -6.12 -21.45
C TYR A 61 -12.52 -6.78 -22.31
N LYS A 62 -12.10 -7.52 -23.35
CA LYS A 62 -13.03 -8.24 -24.24
C LYS A 62 -13.84 -9.26 -23.46
N LEU A 63 -13.25 -9.95 -22.48
CA LEU A 63 -13.98 -10.87 -21.61
C LEU A 63 -15.05 -10.15 -20.78
N GLY A 64 -14.67 -9.06 -20.10
CA GLY A 64 -15.60 -8.26 -19.30
C GLY A 64 -16.76 -7.67 -20.12
N HIS A 65 -16.53 -7.31 -21.38
CA HIS A 65 -17.57 -6.79 -22.27
C HIS A 65 -18.46 -7.89 -22.88
N LYS A 66 -17.93 -9.10 -23.11
CA LYS A 66 -18.70 -10.21 -23.71
C LYS A 66 -19.63 -10.88 -22.71
N SER A 67 -19.25 -10.91 -21.45
CA SER A 67 -20.06 -11.51 -20.39
C SER A 67 -21.37 -10.75 -20.19
N GLN A 68 -22.47 -11.49 -20.10
CA GLN A 68 -23.78 -10.92 -19.88
C GLN A 68 -23.81 -10.16 -18.56
N THR A 69 -24.22 -8.90 -18.60
CA THR A 69 -24.43 -8.09 -17.39
C THR A 69 -25.84 -8.33 -16.89
N LYS A 70 -25.97 -8.84 -15.66
CA LYS A 70 -27.26 -8.82 -14.95
C LYS A 70 -27.30 -7.54 -14.12
N SER A 71 -28.34 -6.73 -14.30
CA SER A 71 -28.59 -5.60 -13.42
C SER A 71 -29.33 -6.09 -12.18
N PHE A 72 -28.80 -5.78 -11.01
CA PHE A 72 -29.53 -5.85 -9.75
C PHE A 72 -30.28 -4.54 -9.49
N ASP A 73 -31.44 -4.62 -8.83
CA ASP A 73 -32.07 -3.45 -8.23
C ASP A 73 -31.21 -2.94 -7.06
N VAL A 74 -30.75 -1.71 -7.17
CA VAL A 74 -29.94 -1.05 -6.14
C VAL A 74 -30.65 -0.99 -4.80
N ASN A 75 -31.98 -0.88 -4.77
CA ASN A 75 -32.75 -0.89 -3.53
C ASN A 75 -32.67 -2.24 -2.81
N ASP A 76 -32.66 -3.35 -3.53
CA ASP A 76 -32.54 -4.68 -2.93
C ASP A 76 -31.12 -4.95 -2.43
N LEU A 77 -30.11 -4.45 -3.16
CA LEU A 77 -28.73 -4.47 -2.68
C LEU A 77 -28.57 -3.65 -1.38
N LEU A 78 -29.21 -2.48 -1.32
CA LEU A 78 -29.23 -1.64 -0.12
C LEU A 78 -29.97 -2.30 1.04
N LYS A 79 -31.13 -2.93 0.79
CA LYS A 79 -31.83 -3.73 1.81
C LYS A 79 -30.94 -4.83 2.36
N THR A 80 -30.14 -5.48 1.52
CA THR A 80 -29.21 -6.51 1.99
C THR A 80 -28.21 -5.94 3.01
N LEU A 81 -27.67 -4.75 2.75
CA LEU A 81 -26.79 -4.06 3.70
C LEU A 81 -27.52 -3.55 4.95
N GLN A 82 -28.79 -3.16 4.85
CA GLN A 82 -29.60 -2.77 6.02
C GLN A 82 -29.76 -3.94 7.01
N HIS A 83 -29.99 -5.15 6.49
CA HIS A 83 -30.13 -6.34 7.34
C HIS A 83 -28.78 -6.84 7.86
N ARG A 84 -27.68 -6.52 7.17
CA ARG A 84 -26.33 -6.98 7.48
C ARG A 84 -25.31 -5.88 7.26
N PRO A 85 -25.26 -4.90 8.19
CA PRO A 85 -24.30 -3.82 8.07
C PRO A 85 -22.89 -4.37 8.15
N ILE A 86 -22.00 -3.84 7.31
CA ILE A 86 -20.59 -4.26 7.22
C ILE A 86 -19.70 -3.23 7.90
N THR A 87 -18.74 -3.68 8.71
CA THR A 87 -17.68 -2.80 9.25
C THR A 87 -16.36 -3.12 8.58
N PHE A 88 -15.84 -2.19 7.79
CA PHE A 88 -14.48 -2.28 7.25
C PHE A 88 -13.46 -1.80 8.29
N VAL A 89 -12.46 -2.62 8.56
CA VAL A 89 -11.22 -2.23 9.25
C VAL A 89 -10.12 -2.14 8.20
N ILE A 90 -9.65 -0.93 7.93
CA ILE A 90 -8.75 -0.61 6.82
C ILE A 90 -7.33 -0.49 7.33
N PHE A 91 -6.47 -1.37 6.83
CA PHE A 91 -5.03 -1.40 7.07
C PHE A 91 -4.31 -0.60 5.98
N PRO A 92 -3.64 0.51 6.35
CA PRO A 92 -3.01 1.40 5.39
C PRO A 92 -1.78 0.76 4.72
N GLY A 93 -1.39 1.34 3.58
CA GLY A 93 -0.26 0.89 2.78
C GLY A 93 1.09 1.33 3.35
N PHE A 94 2.16 0.96 2.64
CA PHE A 94 3.52 1.28 3.00
C PHE A 94 3.75 2.80 3.09
N MET A 95 4.42 3.25 4.16
CA MET A 95 4.76 4.66 4.45
C MET A 95 3.55 5.60 4.63
N SER A 96 2.39 5.12 5.05
CA SER A 96 1.19 5.97 5.18
C SER A 96 1.31 7.08 6.22
N GLU A 97 2.25 6.97 7.16
CA GLU A 97 2.58 8.02 8.16
C GLU A 97 3.02 9.31 7.49
N PHE A 98 3.64 9.18 6.32
CA PHE A 98 4.24 10.28 5.62
C PHE A 98 3.28 10.85 4.57
N ILE A 99 2.27 10.08 4.13
CA ILE A 99 1.30 10.55 3.13
C ILE A 99 0.23 11.44 3.80
N GLU A 100 0.14 12.69 3.36
CA GLU A 100 -0.88 13.64 3.83
C GLU A 100 -2.30 13.17 3.47
N THR A 101 -2.50 12.79 2.20
CA THR A 101 -3.78 12.23 1.72
C THR A 101 -3.92 10.78 2.15
N LYS A 102 -4.98 10.51 2.91
CA LYS A 102 -5.22 9.17 3.44
C LYS A 102 -5.78 8.22 2.38
N THR A 103 -5.47 6.93 2.55
CA THR A 103 -6.10 5.87 1.76
C THR A 103 -7.61 5.97 1.88
N LEU A 104 -8.30 6.04 0.74
CA LEU A 104 -9.75 6.14 0.64
C LEU A 104 -10.32 7.41 1.33
N GLN A 105 -9.54 8.49 1.44
CA GLN A 105 -9.93 9.74 2.14
C GLN A 105 -11.30 10.28 1.70
N GLU A 106 -11.69 10.07 0.44
CA GLU A 106 -13.00 10.48 -0.06
C GLU A 106 -14.21 9.86 0.65
N VAL A 107 -14.01 8.73 1.33
CA VAL A 107 -15.04 8.03 2.12
C VAL A 107 -15.14 8.63 3.54
N PHE A 108 -14.15 9.42 3.95
CA PHE A 108 -14.04 10.05 5.27
C PHE A 108 -14.31 11.57 5.23
N ARG A 109 -15.00 12.08 4.21
CA ARG A 109 -15.12 13.54 3.98
C ARG A 109 -15.82 14.32 5.09
N GLU A 110 -16.72 13.70 5.86
CA GLU A 110 -17.60 14.41 6.80
C GLU A 110 -17.37 14.06 8.29
N ASN A 111 -16.48 13.12 8.62
CA ASN A 111 -16.20 12.72 10.00
C ASN A 111 -14.74 12.31 10.13
N LEU A 112 -13.91 13.06 10.88
CA LEU A 112 -12.46 12.88 10.76
C LEU A 112 -11.66 12.63 12.02
N GLU A 113 -12.21 12.58 13.23
CA GLU A 113 -11.43 12.07 14.36
C GLU A 113 -12.31 11.31 15.35
N PHE A 114 -12.06 10.00 15.49
CA PHE A 114 -12.62 9.20 16.58
C PHE A 114 -11.48 8.65 17.43
N GLY A 115 -11.21 9.31 18.54
CA GLY A 115 -10.11 8.98 19.43
C GLY A 115 -8.74 9.07 18.76
N GLU A 116 -7.75 8.44 19.39
CA GLU A 116 -6.35 8.48 18.96
C GLU A 116 -6.02 7.45 17.87
N ASP A 117 -6.81 6.39 17.77
CA ASP A 117 -6.48 5.20 16.99
C ASP A 117 -7.10 5.17 15.59
N PHE A 118 -8.26 5.77 15.37
CA PHE A 118 -9.01 5.58 14.12
C PHE A 118 -9.57 6.87 13.52
N TYR A 119 -9.63 6.88 12.19
CA TYR A 119 -10.60 7.64 11.43
C TYR A 119 -11.88 6.80 11.29
N GLN A 120 -13.04 7.37 11.60
CA GLN A 120 -14.32 6.68 11.48
C GLN A 120 -15.24 7.44 10.52
N SER A 121 -15.92 6.70 9.63
CA SER A 121 -16.98 7.21 8.78
C SER A 121 -18.09 6.17 8.62
N GLU A 122 -19.28 6.62 8.24
CA GLU A 122 -20.46 5.78 8.08
C GLU A 122 -21.15 6.11 6.75
N LEU A 123 -21.48 5.08 5.97
CA LEU A 123 -22.43 5.19 4.88
C LEU A 123 -23.81 4.84 5.42
N LYS A 124 -24.73 5.80 5.36
CA LYS A 124 -26.11 5.63 5.82
C LYS A 124 -27.09 5.65 4.66
N ASP A 125 -28.25 5.03 4.85
CA ASP A 125 -29.35 5.15 3.92
C ASP A 125 -30.14 6.46 4.15
N LYS A 126 -31.21 6.67 3.36
CA LYS A 126 -32.12 7.82 3.49
C LYS A 126 -32.86 7.91 4.83
N ASN A 127 -32.91 6.82 5.59
CA ASN A 127 -33.58 6.71 6.88
C ASN A 127 -32.55 6.78 8.04
N ASN A 128 -31.31 7.17 7.76
CA ASN A 128 -30.21 7.25 8.73
C ASN A 128 -29.77 5.89 9.33
N ASN A 129 -30.16 4.76 8.72
CA ASN A 129 -29.64 3.45 9.11
C ASN A 129 -28.21 3.29 8.60
N ILE A 130 -27.32 2.77 9.44
CA ILE A 130 -25.93 2.48 9.05
C ILE A 130 -25.92 1.26 8.12
N LEU A 131 -25.38 1.44 6.91
CA LEU A 131 -25.17 0.37 5.95
C LEU A 131 -23.75 -0.16 6.02
N ILE A 132 -22.78 0.76 6.12
CA ILE A 132 -21.36 0.46 6.17
C ILE A 132 -20.70 1.37 7.18
N LYS A 133 -19.87 0.80 8.04
CA LYS A 133 -18.97 1.54 8.92
C LYS A 133 -17.54 1.37 8.42
N TYR A 134 -16.77 2.44 8.41
CA TYR A 134 -15.37 2.44 8.00
C TYR A 134 -14.50 2.84 9.19
N LEU A 135 -13.52 2.02 9.51
CA LEU A 135 -12.49 2.26 10.52
C LEU A 135 -11.14 2.22 9.82
N LEU A 136 -10.51 3.36 9.62
CA LEU A 136 -9.16 3.45 9.07
C LEU A 136 -8.19 3.73 10.20
N PHE A 137 -7.17 2.88 10.36
CA PHE A 137 -6.14 3.12 11.35
C PHE A 137 -5.42 4.44 11.09
N LYS A 138 -5.30 5.26 12.15
CA LYS A 138 -4.41 6.41 12.15
C LYS A 138 -2.96 5.94 12.12
N THR A 139 -2.15 6.61 11.31
CA THR A 139 -0.71 6.37 11.26
C THR A 139 -0.04 7.72 11.48
N PRO A 140 0.14 8.15 12.75
CA PRO A 140 0.76 9.42 13.05
C PRO A 140 2.14 9.53 12.38
N PRO A 141 2.58 10.73 11.98
CA PRO A 141 3.93 10.94 11.48
C PRO A 141 4.95 10.28 12.40
N MET A 142 5.91 9.55 11.82
CA MET A 142 7.00 8.88 12.55
C MET A 142 6.58 7.75 13.51
N SER A 143 5.32 7.30 13.50
CA SER A 143 4.88 6.13 14.30
C SER A 143 5.45 4.80 13.80
N PHE A 144 5.84 4.74 12.52
CA PHE A 144 6.29 3.52 11.84
C PHE A 144 5.27 2.36 11.91
N ALA A 145 3.98 2.66 12.05
CA ALA A 145 2.91 1.65 12.07
C ALA A 145 2.82 0.82 10.77
N THR A 146 3.32 1.37 9.66
CA THR A 146 3.32 0.77 8.31
C THR A 146 4.72 0.61 7.73
N ILE A 147 5.75 0.74 8.57
CA ILE A 147 7.15 0.45 8.22
C ILE A 147 7.79 -0.28 9.39
N GLY A 148 8.35 -1.46 9.14
CA GLY A 148 9.05 -2.27 10.12
C GLY A 148 8.81 -3.74 9.86
N ASP A 149 8.85 -4.52 10.93
CA ASP A 149 8.39 -5.89 10.91
C ASP A 149 6.85 -5.95 10.90
N THR A 150 6.25 -6.66 9.94
CA THR A 150 4.78 -6.72 9.83
C THR A 150 4.10 -7.38 11.01
N ARG A 151 4.76 -8.33 11.68
CA ARG A 151 4.19 -9.03 12.84
C ARG A 151 4.20 -8.12 14.07
N GLU A 152 5.28 -7.34 14.27
CA GLU A 152 5.31 -6.27 15.27
C GLU A 152 4.24 -5.21 15.00
N ASN A 153 4.10 -4.77 13.74
CA ASN A 153 3.05 -3.83 13.37
C ASN A 153 1.65 -4.42 13.63
N ALA A 154 1.41 -5.67 13.26
CA ALA A 154 0.13 -6.34 13.48
C ALA A 154 -0.23 -6.42 14.97
N MET A 155 0.75 -6.59 15.85
CA MET A 155 0.56 -6.55 17.31
C MET A 155 0.05 -5.19 17.80
N ASP A 156 0.62 -4.08 17.32
CA ASP A 156 0.12 -2.73 17.60
C ASP A 156 -1.34 -2.56 17.12
N PHE A 157 -1.63 -2.98 15.88
CA PHE A 157 -2.98 -2.89 15.34
C PHE A 157 -4.00 -3.76 16.09
N ILE A 158 -3.58 -4.92 16.59
CA ILE A 158 -4.41 -5.75 17.48
C ILE A 158 -4.76 -4.96 18.72
N GLU A 159 -3.78 -4.46 19.48
CA GLU A 159 -4.00 -3.71 20.73
C GLU A 159 -5.01 -2.56 20.53
N ARG A 160 -4.85 -1.82 19.44
CA ARG A 160 -5.71 -0.69 19.09
C ARG A 160 -7.14 -1.13 18.75
N LEU A 161 -7.31 -2.27 18.08
CA LEU A 161 -8.64 -2.87 17.85
C LEU A 161 -9.26 -3.35 19.17
N GLU A 162 -8.49 -3.97 20.05
CA GLU A 162 -8.96 -4.45 21.35
C GLU A 162 -9.50 -3.28 22.18
N ARG A 163 -8.72 -2.19 22.24
CA ARG A 163 -9.09 -0.95 22.90
C ARG A 163 -10.36 -0.35 22.28
N PHE A 164 -10.44 -0.25 20.95
CA PHE A 164 -11.64 0.25 20.29
C PHE A 164 -12.88 -0.60 20.57
N PHE A 165 -12.78 -1.93 20.47
CA PHE A 165 -13.90 -2.85 20.72
C PHE A 165 -14.32 -2.90 22.19
N SER A 166 -13.39 -2.69 23.13
CA SER A 166 -13.72 -2.61 24.56
C SER A 166 -14.67 -1.44 24.89
N VAL A 167 -14.57 -0.34 24.13
CA VAL A 167 -15.38 0.87 24.33
C VAL A 167 -16.65 0.83 23.47
N ASN A 168 -16.57 0.35 22.23
CA ASN A 168 -17.65 0.48 21.25
C ASN A 168 -18.45 -0.81 21.01
N GLY A 169 -18.05 -1.92 21.62
CA GLY A 169 -18.52 -3.24 21.27
C GLY A 169 -17.88 -3.79 19.99
N VAL A 170 -18.02 -5.09 19.77
CA VAL A 170 -17.47 -5.79 18.60
C VAL A 170 -18.55 -5.87 17.51
N PRO A 171 -18.36 -5.28 16.33
CA PRO A 171 -19.31 -5.42 15.22
C PRO A 171 -19.48 -6.88 14.79
N GLU A 172 -20.67 -7.28 14.35
CA GLU A 172 -20.95 -8.69 13.97
C GLU A 172 -20.32 -9.11 12.63
N ASN A 173 -20.22 -8.17 11.68
CA ASN A 173 -19.75 -8.43 10.32
C ASN A 173 -18.53 -7.54 9.98
N ILE A 174 -17.38 -7.94 10.51
CA ILE A 174 -16.11 -7.24 10.30
C ILE A 174 -15.47 -7.72 9.00
N VAL A 175 -14.93 -6.79 8.23
CA VAL A 175 -14.14 -7.07 7.03
C VAL A 175 -12.81 -6.36 7.15
N PHE A 176 -11.73 -7.11 7.09
CA PHE A 176 -10.40 -6.53 7.01
C PHE A 176 -10.12 -6.13 5.57
N LEU A 177 -9.65 -4.91 5.35
CA LEU A 177 -9.24 -4.41 4.05
C LEU A 177 -7.80 -3.93 4.15
N GLY A 178 -6.89 -4.67 3.54
CA GLY A 178 -5.50 -4.27 3.40
C GLY A 178 -5.27 -3.60 2.05
N TYR A 179 -4.66 -2.42 2.05
CA TYR A 179 -4.18 -1.77 0.85
C TYR A 179 -2.66 -1.95 0.72
N SER A 180 -2.15 -2.41 -0.42
CA SER A 180 -0.70 -2.56 -0.65
C SER A 180 -0.04 -3.43 0.44
N ARG A 181 0.99 -2.93 1.16
CA ARG A 181 1.58 -3.59 2.33
C ARG A 181 0.58 -3.84 3.47
N GLY A 182 -0.48 -3.04 3.57
CA GLY A 182 -1.56 -3.24 4.56
C GLY A 182 -2.20 -4.61 4.50
N THR A 183 -2.19 -5.27 3.33
CA THR A 183 -2.63 -6.66 3.18
C THR A 183 -1.78 -7.63 3.99
N MET A 184 -0.46 -7.44 4.04
CA MET A 184 0.45 -8.30 4.81
C MET A 184 0.15 -8.16 6.31
N ILE A 185 -0.02 -6.94 6.77
CA ILE A 185 -0.36 -6.64 8.17
C ILE A 185 -1.71 -7.27 8.55
N ALA A 186 -2.74 -7.08 7.73
CA ALA A 186 -4.06 -7.67 7.97
C ALA A 186 -4.02 -9.20 8.02
N LEU A 187 -3.19 -9.85 7.17
CA LEU A 187 -2.96 -11.29 7.22
C LEU A 187 -2.25 -11.72 8.50
N ASP A 188 -1.24 -10.97 8.95
CA ASP A 188 -0.58 -11.23 10.25
C ASP A 188 -1.56 -11.07 11.42
N VAL A 189 -2.45 -10.08 11.40
CA VAL A 189 -3.52 -9.94 12.41
C VAL A 189 -4.43 -11.17 12.42
N LEU A 190 -4.87 -11.66 11.26
CA LEU A 190 -5.71 -12.86 11.17
C LEU A 190 -5.01 -14.12 11.69
N ALA A 191 -3.74 -14.31 11.31
CA ALA A 191 -2.92 -15.43 11.78
C ALA A 191 -2.74 -15.38 13.31
N LEU A 192 -2.44 -14.20 13.87
CA LEU A 192 -2.31 -13.98 15.30
C LEU A 192 -3.63 -14.18 16.05
N PHE A 193 -4.76 -13.72 15.51
CA PHE A 193 -6.08 -13.95 16.09
C PHE A 193 -6.43 -15.43 16.13
N MET A 194 -6.12 -16.18 15.07
CA MET A 194 -6.31 -17.63 15.05
C MET A 194 -5.40 -18.34 16.07
N GLN A 195 -4.11 -17.98 16.12
CA GLN A 195 -3.16 -18.53 17.09
C GLN A 195 -3.60 -18.28 18.55
N ARG A 196 -4.16 -17.10 18.82
CA ARG A 196 -4.65 -16.70 20.15
C ARG A 196 -6.05 -17.19 20.46
N LYS A 197 -6.73 -17.84 19.51
CA LYS A 197 -8.16 -18.18 19.61
C LYS A 197 -9.00 -16.95 20.00
N SER A 198 -8.72 -15.81 19.36
CA SER A 198 -9.40 -14.54 19.67
C SER A 198 -10.92 -14.71 19.53
N PRO A 199 -11.72 -14.29 20.52
CA PRO A 199 -13.17 -14.44 20.49
C PRO A 199 -13.84 -13.63 19.37
N TRP A 200 -13.14 -12.64 18.79
CA TRP A 200 -13.66 -11.81 17.70
C TRP A 200 -13.47 -12.42 16.32
N LEU A 201 -12.70 -13.51 16.20
CA LEU A 201 -12.44 -14.15 14.92
C LEU A 201 -13.74 -14.57 14.22
N LYS A 202 -14.75 -15.01 15.01
CA LYS A 202 -16.09 -15.38 14.51
C LYS A 202 -16.85 -14.21 13.88
N ASN A 203 -16.51 -12.97 14.24
CA ASN A 203 -17.13 -11.75 13.72
C ASN A 203 -16.46 -11.28 12.43
N ILE A 204 -15.27 -11.79 12.10
CA ILE A 204 -14.60 -11.48 10.84
C ILE A 204 -15.23 -12.33 9.74
N LYS A 205 -15.71 -11.68 8.68
CA LYS A 205 -16.44 -12.31 7.56
C LYS A 205 -15.68 -12.21 6.24
N GLY A 206 -14.70 -11.31 6.16
CA GLY A 206 -13.92 -11.15 4.94
C GLY A 206 -12.54 -10.56 5.16
N MET A 207 -11.65 -10.88 4.23
CA MET A 207 -10.33 -10.28 4.07
C MET A 207 -10.19 -9.79 2.63
N VAL A 208 -9.96 -8.50 2.44
CA VAL A 208 -9.83 -7.85 1.14
C VAL A 208 -8.39 -7.40 0.93
N SER A 209 -7.76 -7.92 -0.10
CA SER A 209 -6.51 -7.41 -0.66
C SER A 209 -6.83 -6.36 -1.73
N LEU A 210 -6.65 -5.08 -1.45
CA LEU A 210 -6.79 -3.98 -2.41
C LEU A 210 -5.40 -3.65 -2.98
N GLY A 211 -5.06 -4.20 -4.14
CA GLY A 211 -3.71 -4.13 -4.70
C GLY A 211 -2.66 -4.61 -3.69
N GLY A 212 -2.91 -5.69 -2.97
CA GLY A 212 -2.07 -6.08 -1.84
C GLY A 212 -0.81 -6.85 -2.23
N VAL A 213 0.19 -6.86 -1.36
CA VAL A 213 1.42 -7.66 -1.52
C VAL A 213 1.20 -9.10 -1.00
N VAL A 214 0.39 -9.90 -1.71
CA VAL A 214 0.00 -11.25 -1.24
C VAL A 214 1.17 -12.23 -1.35
N PHE A 215 1.80 -12.28 -2.53
CA PHE A 215 2.96 -13.14 -2.83
C PHE A 215 4.23 -12.37 -3.17
N GLY A 216 4.26 -11.06 -2.93
CA GLY A 216 5.45 -10.22 -3.07
C GLY A 216 5.25 -9.00 -3.97
N SER A 217 6.32 -8.27 -4.24
CA SER A 217 6.36 -7.15 -5.20
C SER A 217 7.55 -7.32 -6.11
N ASP A 218 7.32 -7.28 -7.43
CA ASP A 218 8.40 -7.35 -8.43
C ASP A 218 9.36 -6.17 -8.37
N LEU A 219 8.85 -4.97 -8.06
CA LEU A 219 9.73 -3.82 -7.88
C LEU A 219 10.65 -4.03 -6.70
N VAL A 220 10.14 -4.58 -5.60
CA VAL A 220 10.95 -4.91 -4.43
C VAL A 220 11.93 -6.03 -4.76
N ASP A 221 11.50 -7.10 -5.44
CA ASP A 221 12.40 -8.17 -5.89
C ASP A 221 13.53 -7.65 -6.78
N GLU A 222 13.25 -6.70 -7.68
CA GLU A 222 14.26 -6.07 -8.54
C GLU A 222 15.25 -5.24 -7.74
N VAL A 223 14.77 -4.56 -6.69
CA VAL A 223 15.64 -3.89 -5.73
C VAL A 223 16.61 -4.89 -5.09
N PHE A 224 16.19 -6.14 -4.86
CA PHE A 224 17.02 -7.20 -4.27
C PHE A 224 17.77 -8.10 -5.27
N ARG A 225 17.72 -7.82 -6.57
CA ARG A 225 18.37 -8.63 -7.62
C ARG A 225 19.36 -7.85 -8.47
N SER A 226 19.08 -6.57 -8.67
CA SER A 226 19.90 -5.71 -9.51
C SER A 226 20.93 -4.97 -8.66
N PRO A 227 21.88 -4.23 -9.26
CA PRO A 227 22.71 -3.28 -8.53
C PRO A 227 21.91 -2.27 -7.67
N ALA A 228 20.58 -2.21 -7.79
CA ALA A 228 19.66 -1.52 -6.87
C ALA A 228 19.76 -2.00 -5.41
N ASP A 229 20.30 -3.20 -5.17
CA ASP A 229 20.67 -3.67 -3.84
C ASP A 229 21.56 -2.64 -3.15
N ARG A 230 22.41 -1.99 -3.96
CA ARG A 230 23.34 -0.98 -3.51
C ARG A 230 22.62 0.15 -2.77
N GLU A 231 21.42 0.57 -3.11
CA GLU A 231 20.77 1.72 -2.51
C GLU A 231 20.28 1.45 -1.08
N ILE A 232 19.58 0.34 -0.88
CA ILE A 232 19.19 -0.08 0.47
C ILE A 232 20.45 -0.40 1.27
N LEU A 233 21.44 -1.06 0.66
CA LEU A 233 22.71 -1.34 1.30
C LEU A 233 23.47 -0.05 1.63
N LEU A 234 23.43 0.98 0.79
CA LEU A 234 24.04 2.30 1.02
C LEU A 234 23.32 3.06 2.12
N LEU A 235 21.99 2.95 2.19
CA LEU A 235 21.22 3.52 3.29
C LEU A 235 21.57 2.81 4.61
N LYS A 236 21.62 1.47 4.62
CA LYS A 236 22.07 0.68 5.78
C LYS A 236 23.50 1.03 6.17
N GLU A 237 24.39 1.12 5.19
CA GLU A 237 25.80 1.46 5.39
C GLU A 237 25.95 2.88 5.94
N LEU A 238 25.19 3.85 5.42
CA LEU A 238 25.11 5.20 5.98
C LEU A 238 24.64 5.12 7.45
N GLY A 239 23.54 4.42 7.72
CA GLY A 239 23.05 4.22 9.09
C GLY A 239 24.12 3.63 10.03
N ASN A 240 24.89 2.65 9.55
CA ASN A 240 25.98 2.02 10.30
C ASN A 240 27.18 2.96 10.51
N LYS A 241 27.52 3.77 9.51
CA LYS A 241 28.61 4.75 9.56
C LYS A 241 28.28 5.94 10.47
N LEU A 242 27.00 6.30 10.63
CA LEU A 242 26.58 7.37 11.52
C LEU A 242 26.81 6.99 12.98
N LYS A 243 27.62 7.80 13.67
CA LYS A 243 27.94 7.67 15.09
C LYS A 243 27.14 8.67 15.91
N ILE A 244 26.77 8.27 17.11
CA ILE A 244 26.01 9.10 18.06
C ILE A 244 27.00 9.86 18.94
N PRO A 245 27.05 11.20 18.91
CA PRO A 245 27.87 11.96 19.84
C PRO A 245 27.34 11.86 21.27
N LYS A 246 28.23 11.75 22.25
CA LYS A 246 27.88 11.44 23.65
C LYS A 246 27.34 12.65 24.41
N ASN A 247 27.88 13.84 24.16
CA ASN A 247 27.57 15.03 24.97
C ASN A 247 26.64 16.04 24.25
N LEU A 248 26.05 15.66 23.12
CA LEU A 248 25.19 16.54 22.31
C LEU A 248 23.69 16.43 22.66
N GLU A 249 23.30 15.57 23.60
CA GLU A 249 21.90 15.43 24.02
C GLU A 249 21.37 16.64 24.80
N THR A 250 22.26 17.43 25.42
CA THR A 250 21.91 18.53 26.34
C THR A 250 21.93 19.92 25.70
N LEU A 251 22.37 20.04 24.45
CA LEU A 251 22.44 21.32 23.74
C LEU A 251 21.09 21.66 23.07
N SER A 252 20.07 21.99 23.87
CA SER A 252 18.89 22.65 23.34
C SER A 252 19.20 24.13 23.10
N VAL A 253 19.81 24.46 21.97
CA VAL A 253 20.03 25.86 21.58
C VAL A 253 18.70 26.43 21.09
N SER A 254 17.85 26.88 22.01
CA SER A 254 16.60 27.55 21.68
C SER A 254 16.90 28.85 20.91
N ASN A 255 16.60 28.86 19.62
CA ASN A 255 16.40 30.03 18.74
C ASN A 255 17.35 31.24 18.93
N THR A 256 18.63 31.05 19.19
CA THR A 256 19.56 32.19 19.27
C THR A 256 19.98 32.61 17.85
N PRO A 257 19.85 33.89 17.44
CA PRO A 257 20.04 34.36 16.06
C PRO A 257 21.47 34.31 15.48
N LEU A 258 22.37 33.47 15.98
CA LEU A 258 23.81 33.64 15.77
C LEU A 258 24.53 32.36 15.31
N LYS A 259 24.20 31.87 14.10
CA LYS A 259 25.05 30.91 13.38
C LYS A 259 26.52 31.36 13.29
N LYS A 260 26.77 32.68 13.25
CA LYS A 260 28.11 33.27 13.14
C LYS A 260 28.94 33.19 14.43
N TYR A 261 28.33 33.35 15.61
CA TYR A 261 29.04 33.28 16.91
C TYR A 261 29.00 31.90 17.55
N PHE A 262 28.22 30.97 17.01
CA PHE A 262 28.10 29.62 17.55
C PHE A 262 29.42 28.84 17.50
N TRP A 263 30.15 28.87 16.37
CA TRP A 263 31.45 28.20 16.29
C TRP A 263 32.45 28.79 17.27
N GLU A 264 32.43 30.11 17.49
CA GLU A 264 33.23 30.73 18.54
C GLU A 264 32.78 30.34 19.95
N TRP A 265 31.48 30.28 20.22
CA TRP A 265 30.94 29.90 21.53
C TRP A 265 31.26 28.44 21.86
N VAL A 266 31.04 27.53 20.91
CA VAL A 266 31.35 26.09 21.02
C VAL A 266 32.84 25.87 21.26
N THR A 267 33.69 26.55 20.51
CA THR A 267 35.14 26.37 20.60
C THR A 267 35.74 27.07 21.83
N LYS A 268 35.24 28.26 22.21
CA LYS A 268 35.74 29.03 23.36
C LYS A 268 35.21 28.52 24.71
N LYS A 269 33.97 28.01 24.79
CA LYS A 269 33.37 27.54 26.06
C LYS A 269 33.53 26.04 26.34
N ARG A 270 34.28 25.29 25.51
CA ARG A 270 34.53 23.83 25.68
C ARG A 270 33.26 22.99 25.86
N VAL A 271 32.14 23.42 25.28
CA VAL A 271 30.84 22.76 25.48
C VAL A 271 30.74 21.47 24.67
N ILE A 272 31.56 21.32 23.64
CA ILE A 272 31.66 20.11 22.80
C ILE A 272 33.05 19.52 22.98
N SER A 273 33.12 18.23 23.29
CA SER A 273 34.38 17.51 23.42
C SER A 273 35.11 17.38 22.07
N LYS A 274 36.43 17.19 22.08
CA LYS A 274 37.18 16.90 20.84
C LYS A 274 36.65 15.65 20.13
N ASP A 275 36.18 14.67 20.90
CA ASP A 275 35.60 13.43 20.39
C ASP A 275 34.28 13.68 19.67
N ASP A 276 33.41 14.52 20.21
CA ASP A 276 32.14 14.89 19.55
C ASP A 276 32.39 15.68 18.26
N ILE A 277 33.39 16.57 18.21
CA ILE A 277 33.79 17.26 16.97
C ILE A 277 34.28 16.25 15.93
N LEU A 278 35.06 15.24 16.35
CA LEU A 278 35.54 14.18 15.47
C LEU A 278 34.37 13.34 14.94
N ILE A 279 33.40 12.99 15.78
CA ILE A 279 32.17 12.28 15.40
C ILE A 279 31.37 13.09 14.37
N LEU A 280 31.18 14.39 14.57
CA LEU A 280 30.48 15.25 13.61
C LEU A 280 31.17 15.29 12.25
N LYS A 281 32.51 15.37 12.22
CA LYS A 281 33.29 15.27 10.97
C LYS A 281 33.12 13.91 10.29
N GLN A 282 33.15 12.82 11.05
CA GLN A 282 32.92 11.47 10.53
C GLN A 282 31.51 11.31 9.95
N ASN A 283 30.48 11.83 10.63
CA ASN A 283 29.11 11.81 10.14
C ASN A 283 28.96 12.65 8.85
N ALA A 284 29.56 13.84 8.79
CA ALA A 284 29.54 14.66 7.58
C ALA A 284 30.22 13.96 6.39
N GLN A 285 31.35 13.28 6.65
CA GLN A 285 32.03 12.47 5.63
C GLN A 285 31.16 11.28 5.17
N ALA A 286 30.46 10.61 6.09
CA ALA A 286 29.56 9.51 5.74
C ALA A 286 28.42 9.99 4.82
N TRP A 287 27.80 11.14 5.14
CA TRP A 287 26.78 11.76 4.27
C TRP A 287 27.33 12.14 2.90
N TYR A 288 28.54 12.72 2.85
CA TYR A 288 29.18 13.09 1.59
C TYR A 288 29.44 11.86 0.71
N SER A 289 30.01 10.79 1.28
CA SER A 289 30.26 9.54 0.55
C SER A 289 28.95 8.94 0.04
N PHE A 290 27.93 8.85 0.89
CA PHE A 290 26.61 8.38 0.49
C PHE A 290 26.02 9.20 -0.67
N ALA A 291 26.03 10.54 -0.59
CA ALA A 291 25.52 11.41 -1.64
C ALA A 291 26.30 11.27 -2.95
N LYS A 292 27.63 11.05 -2.87
CA LYS A 292 28.49 10.80 -4.03
C LYS A 292 28.14 9.47 -4.69
N GLU A 293 27.98 8.41 -3.92
CA GLU A 293 27.67 7.07 -4.42
C GLU A 293 26.27 7.01 -5.03
N ILE A 294 25.27 7.62 -4.38
CA ILE A 294 23.93 7.70 -4.97
C ILE A 294 23.94 8.47 -6.28
N LYS A 295 24.68 9.59 -6.38
CA LYS A 295 24.77 10.36 -7.62
C LYS A 295 25.36 9.56 -8.79
N GLN A 296 26.14 8.52 -8.48
CA GLN A 296 26.74 7.62 -9.46
C GLN A 296 25.87 6.38 -9.74
N SER A 297 24.77 6.18 -9.00
CA SER A 297 23.88 5.07 -9.25
C SER A 297 23.16 5.24 -10.61
N PRO A 298 23.11 4.19 -11.44
CA PRO A 298 22.35 4.18 -12.69
C PRO A 298 20.83 4.10 -12.46
N LEU A 299 20.37 3.94 -11.21
CA LEU A 299 18.96 3.73 -10.92
C LEU A 299 18.12 4.99 -11.14
N ASP A 300 16.92 4.74 -11.63
CA ASP A 300 15.88 5.71 -11.81
C ASP A 300 15.16 5.97 -10.48
N TRP A 301 15.58 7.03 -9.78
CA TRP A 301 15.03 7.44 -8.48
C TRP A 301 13.56 7.87 -8.52
N SER A 302 12.90 7.87 -9.68
CA SER A 302 11.49 8.25 -9.81
C SER A 302 10.52 7.45 -8.93
N LEU A 303 10.88 6.22 -8.56
CA LEU A 303 10.11 5.42 -7.61
C LEU A 303 10.09 5.99 -6.19
N PHE A 304 11.24 6.48 -5.70
CA PHE A 304 11.34 7.15 -4.40
C PHE A 304 10.83 8.60 -4.47
N GLU A 305 10.96 9.24 -5.64
CA GLU A 305 10.47 10.59 -5.92
C GLU A 305 8.99 10.75 -5.64
N ILE A 306 8.13 9.78 -5.95
CA ILE A 306 6.67 9.95 -5.83
C ILE A 306 6.09 9.40 -4.54
N MET A 307 6.76 8.41 -3.94
CA MET A 307 6.56 8.16 -2.50
C MET A 307 6.80 9.44 -1.70
N LEU A 308 7.53 10.43 -2.23
CA LEU A 308 7.89 11.66 -1.57
C LEU A 308 7.38 12.96 -2.23
N SER A 309 6.92 12.96 -3.48
CA SER A 309 6.39 14.14 -4.18
C SER A 309 4.88 14.28 -4.00
N GLY A 310 4.20 13.25 -3.49
CA GLY A 310 2.90 13.40 -2.84
C GLY A 310 2.90 14.42 -1.68
N PHE A 311 4.07 14.94 -1.27
CA PHE A 311 4.26 15.83 -0.13
C PHE A 311 4.22 17.31 -0.48
N LYS A 312 4.55 17.73 -1.71
CA LYS A 312 4.42 19.13 -2.15
C LYS A 312 4.20 19.26 -3.66
N ARG A 313 3.24 20.11 -4.03
CA ARG A 313 2.72 20.40 -5.38
C ARG A 313 3.81 20.63 -6.44
N GLY A 314 3.67 19.98 -7.59
CA GLY A 314 3.41 20.68 -8.86
C GLY A 314 4.56 21.11 -9.76
N GLU A 315 5.84 20.82 -9.47
CA GLU A 315 6.94 21.20 -10.37
C GLU A 315 7.66 19.98 -10.96
N GLU A 316 7.92 20.02 -12.27
CA GLU A 316 8.72 19.02 -12.99
C GLU A 316 10.18 19.15 -12.55
N THR A 317 10.57 18.41 -11.51
CA THR A 317 11.95 18.40 -11.02
C THR A 317 12.78 17.35 -11.76
N HIS A 318 13.93 17.78 -12.32
CA HIS A 318 14.89 16.89 -12.97
C HIS A 318 15.48 15.88 -11.97
N HIS A 319 15.89 14.67 -12.42
CA HIS A 319 16.46 13.59 -11.57
C HIS A 319 17.52 14.01 -10.53
N LYS A 320 18.28 15.09 -10.73
CA LYS A 320 19.23 15.64 -9.73
C LYS A 320 18.57 16.38 -8.56
N GLU A 321 17.36 16.89 -8.73
CA GLU A 321 16.57 17.59 -7.71
C GLU A 321 15.81 16.63 -6.80
N ASN A 322 15.70 15.39 -7.23
CA ASN A 322 14.88 14.36 -6.64
C ASN A 322 15.58 13.61 -5.48
N LEU A 323 16.87 13.32 -5.64
CA LEU A 323 17.73 12.95 -4.50
C LEU A 323 17.80 14.09 -3.47
N LYS A 324 17.85 15.36 -3.93
CA LYS A 324 17.79 16.50 -3.03
C LYS A 324 16.47 16.57 -2.29
N LEU A 325 15.35 16.17 -2.91
CA LEU A 325 14.03 16.08 -2.27
C LEU A 325 13.98 14.97 -1.22
N LEU A 326 14.48 13.77 -1.53
CA LEU A 326 14.63 12.67 -0.57
C LEU A 326 15.49 13.08 0.64
N ILE A 327 16.70 13.60 0.40
CA ILE A 327 17.58 14.11 1.47
C ILE A 327 16.93 15.30 2.19
N LYS A 328 16.15 16.13 1.50
CA LYS A 328 15.43 17.25 2.10
C LYS A 328 14.32 16.77 3.02
N ILE A 329 13.54 15.76 2.64
CA ILE A 329 12.45 15.20 3.43
C ILE A 329 13.02 14.38 4.57
N LEU A 330 13.94 13.44 4.31
CA LEU A 330 14.63 12.71 5.37
C LEU A 330 15.32 13.69 6.33
N GLY A 331 15.96 14.74 5.80
CA GLY A 331 16.59 15.74 6.64
C GLY A 331 15.63 16.67 7.38
N GLN A 332 14.39 16.84 6.90
CA GLN A 332 13.35 17.65 7.56
C GLN A 332 12.60 16.83 8.60
N GLU A 333 12.04 15.68 8.19
CA GLU A 333 11.23 14.79 9.05
C GLU A 333 12.06 14.18 10.19
N PHE A 334 13.30 13.77 9.90
CA PHE A 334 14.20 13.24 10.94
C PHE A 334 15.02 14.33 11.62
N GLY A 335 14.79 15.61 11.32
CA GLY A 335 15.55 16.72 11.91
C GLY A 335 17.05 16.69 11.60
N LEU A 336 17.52 15.92 10.60
CA LEU A 336 18.96 15.81 10.31
C LEU A 336 19.58 17.13 9.83
N LYS A 337 18.76 18.10 9.39
CA LYS A 337 19.19 19.48 9.12
C LYS A 337 19.46 20.29 10.39
N ASN A 338 18.91 19.87 11.53
CA ASN A 338 19.15 20.46 12.83
C ASN A 338 20.41 19.82 13.43
N PHE A 339 21.58 20.26 12.98
CA PHE A 339 22.87 19.82 13.51
C PHE A 339 23.10 20.21 14.97
N PHE A 340 22.26 21.09 15.51
CA PHE A 340 22.51 21.79 16.77
C PHE A 340 21.49 21.50 17.86
N SER A 341 20.31 20.97 17.53
CA SER A 341 19.31 20.52 18.51
C SER A 341 18.91 19.08 18.19
N ASP A 342 18.96 18.22 19.21
CA ASP A 342 18.58 16.81 19.12
C ASP A 342 19.36 15.98 18.07
N HIS A 343 20.58 16.39 17.67
CA HIS A 343 21.33 15.70 16.60
C HIS A 343 21.53 14.21 16.88
N SER A 344 21.87 13.84 18.11
CA SER A 344 21.98 12.43 18.55
C SER A 344 20.66 11.68 18.39
N LYS A 345 19.54 12.27 18.85
CA LYS A 345 18.20 11.69 18.70
C LYS A 345 17.79 11.58 17.23
N ASN A 346 18.14 12.56 16.40
CA ASN A 346 17.85 12.59 14.97
C ASN A 346 18.61 11.47 14.24
N ILE A 347 19.88 11.23 14.59
CA ILE A 347 20.64 10.08 14.09
C ILE A 347 20.00 8.77 14.55
N ILE A 348 19.60 8.65 15.82
CA ILE A 348 18.92 7.43 16.33
C ILE A 348 17.64 7.16 15.55
N ARG A 349 16.76 8.17 15.40
CA ARG A 349 15.51 8.05 14.63
C ARG A 349 15.76 7.67 13.18
N PHE A 350 16.78 8.26 12.55
CA PHE A 350 17.14 7.94 11.17
C PHE A 350 17.63 6.50 11.05
N LYS A 351 18.51 6.03 11.95
CA LYS A 351 18.98 4.65 11.98
C LYS A 351 17.83 3.67 12.15
N ASP A 352 16.92 3.95 13.07
CA ASP A 352 15.72 3.13 13.29
C ASP A 352 14.83 3.09 12.04
N PHE A 353 14.56 4.24 11.42
CA PHE A 353 13.80 4.30 10.18
C PHE A 353 14.44 3.51 9.05
N ILE A 354 15.75 3.63 8.81
CA ILE A 354 16.43 2.85 7.76
C ILE A 354 16.34 1.35 8.04
N ASN A 355 16.50 0.95 9.30
CA ASN A 355 16.35 -0.44 9.69
C ASN A 355 14.93 -0.96 9.41
N LYS A 356 13.91 -0.23 9.88
CA LYS A 356 12.50 -0.57 9.66
C LYS A 356 12.11 -0.57 8.18
N LEU A 357 12.63 0.39 7.41
CA LEU A 357 12.45 0.48 5.96
C LEU A 357 13.01 -0.76 5.28
N ALA A 358 14.23 -1.14 5.62
CA ALA A 358 14.86 -2.32 5.05
C ALA A 358 14.11 -3.61 5.40
N ILE A 359 13.68 -3.79 6.66
CA ILE A 359 12.87 -4.94 7.08
C ILE A 359 11.57 -4.99 6.28
N SER A 360 10.91 -3.84 6.09
CA SER A 360 9.67 -3.77 5.31
C SER A 360 9.87 -4.21 3.87
N LEU A 361 10.92 -3.70 3.22
CA LEU A 361 11.25 -4.05 1.84
C LEU A 361 11.60 -5.54 1.75
N GLU A 362 12.42 -6.07 2.65
CA GLU A 362 12.74 -7.48 2.69
C GLU A 362 11.48 -8.35 2.80
N GLN A 363 10.56 -8.03 3.72
CA GLN A 363 9.31 -8.78 3.92
C GLN A 363 8.34 -8.70 2.72
N MET A 364 8.46 -7.68 1.87
CA MET A 364 7.67 -7.54 0.64
C MET A 364 8.25 -8.32 -0.55
N THR A 365 9.43 -8.93 -0.41
CA THR A 365 9.99 -9.81 -1.46
C THR A 365 9.12 -11.05 -1.66
N THR A 366 9.13 -11.58 -2.87
CA THR A 366 8.43 -12.84 -3.19
C THR A 366 8.91 -13.97 -2.30
N GLN A 367 10.23 -14.09 -2.08
CA GLN A 367 10.80 -15.13 -1.24
C GLN A 367 10.23 -15.09 0.18
N LYS A 368 10.20 -13.91 0.83
CA LYS A 368 9.68 -13.79 2.20
C LYS A 368 8.17 -13.99 2.26
N ARG A 369 7.41 -13.56 1.26
CA ARG A 369 5.96 -13.82 1.23
C ARG A 369 5.64 -15.30 1.03
N LEU A 370 6.38 -16.03 0.20
CA LEU A 370 6.24 -17.48 0.08
C LEU A 370 6.58 -18.19 1.40
N GLN A 371 7.67 -17.79 2.05
CA GLN A 371 8.05 -18.31 3.37
C GLN A 371 6.97 -18.02 4.44
N TRP A 372 6.35 -16.83 4.39
CA TRP A 372 5.25 -16.49 5.29
C TRP A 372 4.09 -17.47 5.12
N TRP A 373 3.66 -17.73 3.88
CA TRP A 373 2.59 -18.71 3.59
C TRP A 373 2.95 -20.15 3.99
N GLN A 374 4.24 -20.54 3.90
CA GLN A 374 4.71 -21.86 4.34
C GLN A 374 4.60 -22.06 5.86
N THR A 375 4.72 -20.99 6.64
CA THR A 375 4.89 -21.04 8.10
C THR A 375 3.70 -20.51 8.89
N ASN A 376 2.75 -19.85 8.23
CA ASN A 376 1.56 -19.28 8.85
C ASN A 376 0.31 -19.89 8.25
N GLU A 377 -0.73 -19.95 9.06
CA GLU A 377 -2.08 -20.31 8.65
C GLU A 377 -3.01 -19.12 8.91
N VAL A 378 -4.08 -19.01 8.15
CA VAL A 378 -5.15 -18.03 8.29
C VAL A 378 -6.50 -18.72 8.40
N PRO A 379 -7.47 -18.13 9.10
CA PRO A 379 -8.78 -18.74 9.32
C PRO A 379 -9.56 -18.91 8.01
N THR A 380 -10.22 -20.05 7.84
CA THR A 380 -11.02 -20.36 6.63
C THR A 380 -12.52 -20.41 6.90
N GLN A 381 -12.91 -20.78 8.12
CA GLN A 381 -14.31 -20.94 8.48
C GLN A 381 -14.99 -19.57 8.58
N GLY A 382 -16.01 -19.35 7.74
CA GLY A 382 -16.82 -18.14 7.76
C GLY A 382 -16.14 -16.87 7.22
N ILE A 383 -14.94 -16.98 6.64
CA ILE A 383 -14.19 -15.85 6.06
C ILE A 383 -13.99 -16.06 4.57
N ARG A 384 -14.32 -15.04 3.78
CA ARG A 384 -14.05 -15.00 2.35
C ARG A 384 -12.92 -14.03 2.01
N TYR A 385 -12.02 -14.48 1.14
CA TYR A 385 -10.82 -13.75 0.74
C TYR A 385 -11.02 -13.09 -0.63
N TYR A 386 -11.06 -11.76 -0.66
CA TYR A 386 -11.25 -10.98 -1.88
C TYR A 386 -9.91 -10.41 -2.33
N SER A 387 -9.64 -10.48 -3.63
CA SER A 387 -8.54 -9.76 -4.27
C SER A 387 -9.12 -8.74 -5.23
N VAL A 388 -8.81 -7.47 -5.02
CA VAL A 388 -9.17 -6.37 -5.90
C VAL A 388 -7.87 -5.85 -6.49
N VAL A 389 -7.67 -6.11 -7.78
CA VAL A 389 -6.40 -5.81 -8.45
C VAL A 389 -6.63 -4.91 -9.63
N SER A 390 -5.79 -3.88 -9.75
CA SER A 390 -5.79 -3.02 -10.92
C SER A 390 -4.93 -3.60 -12.04
N VAL A 391 -5.23 -3.22 -13.27
CA VAL A 391 -4.36 -3.45 -14.42
C VAL A 391 -4.24 -2.13 -15.17
N PHE A 392 -3.01 -1.64 -15.23
CA PHE A 392 -2.68 -0.46 -15.99
C PHE A 392 -2.62 -0.79 -17.49
N VAL A 393 -2.99 0.15 -18.34
CA VAL A 393 -3.08 -0.05 -19.79
C VAL A 393 -2.19 0.96 -20.49
N ASP A 394 -1.16 0.45 -21.17
CA ASP A 394 -0.31 1.26 -22.04
C ASP A 394 -1.08 1.66 -23.31
N PRO A 395 -1.02 2.94 -23.72
CA PRO A 395 -1.56 3.37 -25.01
C PRO A 395 -1.00 2.60 -26.21
N LEU A 396 0.23 2.06 -26.09
CA LEU A 396 0.83 1.18 -27.09
C LEU A 396 0.11 -0.18 -27.17
N ASP A 397 -0.41 -0.68 -26.06
CA ASP A 397 -1.18 -1.93 -26.03
C ASP A 397 -2.63 -1.72 -26.50
N SER A 398 -3.22 -0.55 -26.24
CA SER A 398 -4.53 -0.18 -26.79
C SER A 398 -4.86 1.31 -26.72
N LYS A 399 -4.81 2.00 -27.87
CA LYS A 399 -5.27 3.39 -28.00
C LYS A 399 -6.71 3.58 -27.55
N ARG A 400 -7.61 2.65 -27.90
CA ARG A 400 -9.04 2.74 -27.55
C ARG A 400 -9.23 2.74 -26.03
N LEU A 401 -8.66 1.76 -25.32
CA LEU A 401 -8.76 1.69 -23.86
C LEU A 401 -8.14 2.92 -23.20
N SER A 402 -7.00 3.40 -23.71
CA SER A 402 -6.35 4.60 -23.18
C SER A 402 -7.15 5.89 -23.36
N LYS A 403 -7.99 5.99 -24.41
CA LYS A 403 -8.82 7.17 -24.70
C LYS A 403 -10.15 7.17 -23.94
N HIS A 404 -10.72 5.99 -23.71
CA HIS A 404 -12.05 5.85 -23.08
C HIS A 404 -12.01 5.66 -21.57
N SER A 405 -10.82 5.64 -20.95
CA SER A 405 -10.70 5.51 -19.51
C SER A 405 -10.53 6.89 -18.87
N PRO A 406 -11.56 7.40 -18.16
CA PRO A 406 -11.48 8.69 -17.48
C PRO A 406 -10.26 8.84 -16.53
N PRO A 407 -9.75 7.78 -15.87
CA PRO A 407 -8.53 7.86 -15.08
C PRO A 407 -7.23 8.01 -15.90
N TYR A 408 -7.23 7.79 -17.22
CA TYR A 408 -6.03 7.92 -18.07
C TYR A 408 -5.91 9.29 -18.73
N ASN A 409 -5.96 10.35 -17.92
CA ASN A 409 -5.55 11.65 -18.43
C ASN A 409 -4.03 11.63 -18.70
N GLN A 410 -3.64 11.39 -19.96
CA GLN A 410 -2.25 11.21 -20.37
C GLN A 410 -1.35 12.43 -20.12
N LYS A 411 -1.96 13.59 -19.80
CA LYS A 411 -1.25 14.83 -19.49
C LYS A 411 -0.82 14.92 -18.02
N LEU A 412 -1.24 13.98 -17.17
CA LEU A 412 -0.89 13.97 -15.75
C LEU A 412 0.52 13.41 -15.52
N LEU A 413 1.22 13.95 -14.52
CA LEU A 413 2.61 13.59 -14.21
C LEU A 413 2.71 12.15 -13.68
N ASP A 414 1.83 11.81 -12.76
CA ASP A 414 1.60 10.48 -12.21
C ASP A 414 1.20 9.44 -13.27
N TYR A 415 0.46 9.83 -14.32
CA TYR A 415 0.18 8.93 -15.45
C TYR A 415 1.45 8.57 -16.20
N LYS A 416 2.27 9.57 -16.57
CA LYS A 416 3.56 9.33 -17.25
C LYS A 416 4.46 8.45 -16.40
N PHE A 417 4.47 8.67 -15.10
CA PHE A 417 5.22 7.85 -14.16
C PHE A 417 4.67 6.43 -14.04
N SER A 418 3.37 6.26 -13.79
CA SER A 418 2.73 4.95 -13.71
C SER A 418 2.92 4.18 -15.00
N LEU A 419 2.94 4.85 -16.15
CA LEU A 419 3.28 4.27 -17.44
C LEU A 419 4.76 3.86 -17.53
N ARG A 420 5.68 4.70 -17.06
CA ARG A 420 7.12 4.37 -16.99
C ARG A 420 7.35 3.16 -16.09
N ASN A 421 6.77 3.15 -14.90
CA ASN A 421 6.82 2.03 -13.97
C ASN A 421 6.18 0.78 -14.55
N TYR A 422 4.99 0.88 -15.14
CA TYR A 422 4.35 -0.25 -15.82
C TYR A 422 5.25 -0.85 -16.89
N ARG A 423 5.88 -0.02 -17.73
CA ARG A 423 6.79 -0.48 -18.78
C ARG A 423 8.07 -1.09 -18.21
N HIS A 424 8.63 -0.48 -17.17
CA HIS A 424 9.80 -1.00 -16.48
C HIS A 424 9.50 -2.35 -15.82
N LEU A 425 8.41 -2.42 -15.07
CA LEU A 425 7.89 -3.63 -14.44
C LEU A 425 7.61 -4.73 -15.46
N ARG A 426 6.95 -4.39 -16.58
CA ARG A 426 6.75 -5.31 -17.70
C ARG A 426 8.07 -5.80 -18.27
N LYS A 427 9.11 -4.97 -18.35
CA LYS A 427 10.43 -5.38 -18.83
C LYS A 427 11.11 -6.37 -17.86
N ILE A 428 11.03 -6.15 -16.55
CA ILE A 428 11.69 -7.02 -15.56
C ILE A 428 10.93 -8.34 -15.34
N SER A 429 9.59 -8.27 -15.22
CA SER A 429 8.74 -9.44 -14.96
C SER A 429 8.38 -10.21 -16.22
N GLN A 430 8.46 -9.54 -17.38
CA GLN A 430 7.90 -9.98 -18.67
C GLN A 430 6.36 -10.06 -18.70
N VAL A 431 5.67 -9.74 -17.59
CA VAL A 431 4.22 -9.83 -17.44
C VAL A 431 3.55 -8.52 -17.85
N LYS A 432 2.55 -8.62 -18.74
CA LYS A 432 1.79 -7.45 -19.22
C LYS A 432 0.70 -7.01 -18.25
N LEU A 433 0.21 -7.93 -17.42
CA LEU A 433 -0.83 -7.65 -16.44
C LEU A 433 -0.18 -7.19 -15.14
N ASN A 434 0.01 -5.88 -15.00
CA ASN A 434 0.53 -5.27 -13.79
C ASN A 434 -0.13 -3.91 -13.55
N ASP A 435 -0.06 -3.43 -12.31
CA ASP A 435 -0.70 -2.20 -11.87
C ASP A 435 0.25 -1.01 -11.75
N SER A 436 1.43 -1.09 -12.38
CA SER A 436 2.60 -0.21 -12.20
C SER A 436 3.45 -0.42 -10.94
N GLN A 437 3.09 -1.34 -10.03
CA GLN A 437 3.90 -1.66 -8.85
C GLN A 437 4.10 -3.15 -8.60
N MET A 438 3.12 -3.95 -8.96
CA MET A 438 3.13 -5.40 -8.81
C MET A 438 2.44 -6.06 -10.00
N THR A 439 2.90 -7.27 -10.32
CA THR A 439 2.20 -8.11 -11.28
C THR A 439 0.92 -8.69 -10.68
N PHE A 440 0.01 -9.03 -11.57
CA PHE A 440 -1.31 -9.53 -11.24
C PHE A 440 -1.27 -10.76 -10.32
N GLU A 441 -0.41 -11.73 -10.59
CA GLU A 441 -0.29 -12.97 -9.80
C GLU A 441 0.18 -12.74 -8.37
N LYS A 442 0.95 -11.68 -8.12
CA LYS A 442 1.44 -11.39 -6.77
C LYS A 442 0.41 -10.69 -5.88
N ALA A 443 -0.61 -10.12 -6.50
CA ALA A 443 -1.63 -9.31 -5.83
C ALA A 443 -2.89 -10.08 -5.41
N ILE A 444 -3.02 -11.34 -5.87
CA ILE A 444 -4.23 -12.15 -5.71
C ILE A 444 -4.01 -13.32 -4.76
N PHE A 445 -5.07 -13.80 -4.11
CA PHE A 445 -5.03 -15.05 -3.37
C PHE A 445 -5.13 -16.24 -4.34
N LEU A 446 -4.16 -17.16 -4.28
CA LEU A 446 -4.05 -18.34 -5.13
C LEU A 446 -4.19 -19.61 -4.27
N PRO A 447 -5.42 -20.15 -4.08
CA PRO A 447 -5.65 -21.28 -3.17
C PRO A 447 -4.76 -22.50 -3.45
N GLU A 448 -4.57 -22.86 -4.72
CA GLU A 448 -3.73 -24.00 -5.10
C GLU A 448 -2.26 -23.76 -4.76
N LEU A 449 -1.73 -22.57 -5.02
CA LEU A 449 -0.36 -22.22 -4.60
C LEU A 449 -0.21 -22.24 -3.08
N ILE A 450 -1.19 -21.70 -2.34
CA ILE A 450 -1.19 -21.69 -0.88
C ILE A 450 -1.19 -23.13 -0.34
N LYS A 451 -2.00 -24.02 -0.92
CA LYS A 451 -2.03 -25.45 -0.58
C LYS A 451 -0.70 -26.14 -0.85
N LEU A 452 -0.03 -25.81 -1.96
CA LEU A 452 1.31 -26.34 -2.27
C LEU A 452 2.38 -25.83 -1.30
N LEU A 453 2.28 -24.57 -0.86
CA LEU A 453 3.22 -23.97 0.09
C LEU A 453 3.00 -24.49 1.51
N ASN A 454 1.74 -24.68 1.92
CA ASN A 454 1.36 -25.10 3.25
C ASN A 454 0.18 -26.09 3.18
N PRO A 455 0.45 -27.40 3.14
CA PRO A 455 -0.59 -28.43 3.10
C PRO A 455 -1.50 -28.46 4.34
N LYS A 456 -1.11 -27.82 5.45
CA LYS A 456 -1.93 -27.72 6.66
C LYS A 456 -3.02 -26.65 6.53
N GLN A 457 -2.77 -25.60 5.75
CA GLN A 457 -3.74 -24.54 5.50
C GLN A 457 -4.97 -25.11 4.79
N PRO A 458 -6.17 -25.06 5.39
CA PRO A 458 -7.38 -25.46 4.70
C PRO A 458 -7.62 -24.57 3.45
N PRO A 459 -8.30 -25.07 2.41
CA PRO A 459 -8.56 -24.29 1.21
C PRO A 459 -9.25 -22.96 1.51
N LEU A 460 -8.72 -21.87 0.93
CA LEU A 460 -9.32 -20.54 1.07
C LEU A 460 -10.49 -20.37 0.11
N SER A 461 -11.62 -19.85 0.61
CA SER A 461 -12.70 -19.36 -0.25
C SER A 461 -12.30 -18.00 -0.83
N THR A 462 -11.91 -17.98 -2.11
CA THR A 462 -11.43 -16.74 -2.76
C THR A 462 -12.43 -16.16 -3.76
N CYS A 463 -12.33 -14.84 -3.95
CA CYS A 463 -13.00 -14.08 -5.00
C CYS A 463 -12.01 -13.07 -5.58
N LEU A 464 -12.00 -12.93 -6.90
CA LEU A 464 -11.09 -12.03 -7.60
C LEU A 464 -11.88 -11.03 -8.42
N LEU A 465 -11.52 -9.76 -8.26
CA LEU A 465 -12.00 -8.65 -9.04
C LEU A 465 -10.83 -7.95 -9.73
N GLY A 466 -10.88 -7.93 -11.06
CA GLY A 466 -9.97 -7.13 -11.86
C GLY A 466 -10.57 -5.77 -12.20
N VAL A 467 -9.79 -4.71 -12.05
CA VAL A 467 -10.13 -3.35 -12.45
C VAL A 467 -9.13 -2.90 -13.52
N LEU A 468 -9.52 -2.86 -14.80
CA LEU A 468 -8.68 -2.19 -15.78
C LEU A 468 -8.85 -0.69 -15.64
N GLY A 469 -7.94 0.06 -16.25
CA GLY A 469 -8.16 1.49 -16.37
C GLY A 469 -7.66 2.29 -15.17
N THR A 470 -6.92 1.66 -14.26
CA THR A 470 -6.34 2.32 -13.09
C THR A 470 -5.00 1.65 -12.74
N HIS A 471 -4.28 2.22 -11.79
CA HIS A 471 -3.03 1.69 -11.26
C HIS A 471 -3.14 1.53 -9.74
N HIS A 472 -2.08 1.01 -9.15
CA HIS A 472 -1.96 0.73 -7.74
C HIS A 472 -2.48 1.89 -6.85
N TRP A 473 -1.94 3.09 -7.04
CA TRP A 473 -2.35 4.28 -6.28
C TRP A 473 -3.74 4.80 -6.65
N GLY A 474 -4.13 4.72 -7.92
CA GLY A 474 -5.45 5.15 -8.38
C GLY A 474 -6.59 4.39 -7.71
N MET A 475 -6.37 3.16 -7.23
CA MET A 475 -7.38 2.44 -6.45
C MET A 475 -7.65 3.02 -5.07
N ALA A 476 -6.70 3.78 -4.49
CA ALA A 476 -6.70 4.10 -3.07
C ALA A 476 -6.51 5.58 -2.74
N ILE A 477 -5.75 6.34 -3.52
CA ILE A 477 -5.29 7.69 -3.15
C ILE A 477 -5.80 8.70 -4.19
N PRO A 478 -6.86 9.48 -3.89
CA PRO A 478 -7.46 10.39 -4.87
C PRO A 478 -6.53 11.52 -5.32
N ILE A 479 -5.63 11.98 -4.46
CA ILE A 479 -4.79 13.15 -4.75
C ILE A 479 -3.64 12.85 -5.70
N VAL A 480 -3.23 11.58 -5.81
CA VAL A 480 -2.11 11.19 -6.69
C VAL A 480 -2.41 11.59 -8.13
N MET A 481 -3.70 11.69 -8.48
CA MET A 481 -4.22 12.09 -9.78
C MET A 481 -4.78 13.51 -9.84
N LYS A 482 -4.37 14.43 -8.95
CA LYS A 482 -4.87 15.82 -9.03
C LYS A 482 -4.51 16.38 -10.40
N MET A 483 -5.55 16.66 -11.19
CA MET A 483 -5.44 17.12 -12.56
C MET A 483 -4.83 18.52 -12.62
N LYS A 484 -4.31 18.92 -13.78
CA LYS A 484 -3.80 20.30 -14.00
C LYS A 484 -4.85 21.36 -13.69
N ASP A 485 -6.14 21.05 -13.90
CA ASP A 485 -7.27 21.91 -13.56
C ASP A 485 -7.73 21.79 -12.09
N GLY A 486 -7.05 20.97 -11.29
CA GLY A 486 -7.33 20.76 -9.88
C GLY A 486 -8.37 19.68 -9.55
N SER A 487 -9.00 19.06 -10.55
CA SER A 487 -9.95 17.96 -10.33
C SER A 487 -9.25 16.67 -9.88
N LEU A 488 -9.96 15.76 -9.21
CA LEU A 488 -9.41 14.52 -8.62
C LEU A 488 -9.66 13.30 -9.51
N ASP A 489 -8.99 12.18 -9.20
CA ASP A 489 -9.22 10.88 -9.85
C ASP A 489 -10.72 10.53 -9.88
N PRO A 490 -11.31 10.27 -11.05
CA PRO A 490 -12.71 9.86 -11.15
C PRO A 490 -12.96 8.39 -10.77
N PHE A 491 -11.95 7.61 -10.37
CA PHE A 491 -12.16 6.23 -9.94
C PHE A 491 -13.12 6.16 -8.74
N PRO A 492 -14.25 5.43 -8.83
CA PRO A 492 -15.33 5.54 -7.86
C PRO A 492 -15.10 4.60 -6.65
N ARG A 493 -14.17 4.95 -5.74
CA ARG A 493 -13.76 4.07 -4.63
C ARG A 493 -14.91 3.79 -3.66
N GLU A 494 -15.78 4.77 -3.44
CA GLU A 494 -17.00 4.57 -2.63
C GLU A 494 -17.91 3.46 -3.22
N ILE A 495 -18.11 3.45 -4.54
CA ILE A 495 -18.89 2.39 -5.22
C ILE A 495 -18.17 1.04 -5.10
N LEU A 496 -16.84 1.02 -5.24
CA LEU A 496 -16.04 -0.19 -5.04
C LEU A 496 -16.27 -0.78 -3.64
N LEU A 497 -16.11 0.01 -2.58
CA LEU A 497 -16.30 -0.45 -1.19
C LEU A 497 -17.74 -0.91 -0.94
N LYS A 498 -18.73 -0.16 -1.44
CA LYS A 498 -20.14 -0.54 -1.33
C LYS A 498 -20.43 -1.88 -2.01
N SER A 499 -19.80 -2.13 -3.16
CA SER A 499 -19.92 -3.39 -3.90
C SER A 499 -19.28 -4.56 -3.18
N ILE A 500 -18.12 -4.34 -2.55
CA ILE A 500 -17.45 -5.34 -1.68
C ILE A 500 -18.34 -5.67 -0.49
N ALA A 501 -18.82 -4.67 0.24
CA ALA A 501 -19.70 -4.87 1.39
C ALA A 501 -20.96 -5.66 1.01
N THR A 502 -21.60 -5.28 -0.10
CA THR A 502 -22.81 -5.95 -0.57
C THR A 502 -22.54 -7.40 -0.97
N SER A 503 -21.43 -7.65 -1.68
CA SER A 503 -21.04 -9.00 -2.08
C SER A 503 -20.85 -9.89 -0.85
N ILE A 504 -20.16 -9.39 0.17
CA ILE A 504 -19.96 -10.08 1.46
C ILE A 504 -21.30 -10.31 2.16
N ALA A 505 -22.15 -9.29 2.26
CA ALA A 505 -23.44 -9.39 2.94
C ALA A 505 -24.37 -10.44 2.29
N ILE A 506 -24.35 -10.57 0.96
CA ILE A 506 -25.09 -11.64 0.25
C ILE A 506 -24.40 -12.99 0.43
N ASP A 507 -23.07 -13.06 0.54
CA ASP A 507 -22.36 -14.33 0.76
C ASP A 507 -22.55 -14.88 2.19
N LEU A 508 -23.03 -14.05 3.12
CA LEU A 508 -23.43 -14.44 4.48
C LEU A 508 -24.89 -14.93 4.56
N GLN A 509 -25.58 -15.01 3.43
CA GLN A 509 -26.99 -15.41 3.26
C GLN A 509 -27.06 -16.90 2.98
#